data_AF-W2W3U2-F1
#
_entry.id   AF-W2W3U2-F1
#
_cell.length_a   1.000
_cell.length_b   1.000
_cell.length_c   1.000
_cell.angle_alpha   90.00
_cell.angle_beta   90.00
_cell.angle_gamma   90.00
#
_symmetry.space_group_name_H-M   'P 1'
#
loop_
_entity.id
_entity.type
_entity.pdbx_description
1 polymer ?
#
loop_
_entity_poly.entity_id
_entity_poly.type
_entity_poly.pdbx_seq_one_letter_code
_entity_poly.pdbx_strand_id
1 'polypeptide(L)'
;MVSLFDVRVLFDHVIKHYPGTDLYLSPTASLVKFPDFENGIVKLMAGKENTLMSGERAAVVKLQQTTDTVATNLQEEGGDGHQSFAEVALSQEEVTSSREDLKWIPPTSNDVERLFSRGGIVFSRLHRSLNPMTLETILFLQFNRSLWDASAVAEAINLIKKKKTRPREEENAN
;
A
#
# COMPACT_ATOMS: atom_id res chain seq x y z
N MET A 1 -7.98 -5.55 3.80
CA MET A 1 -6.98 -5.21 2.76
C MET A 1 -6.03 -6.38 2.67
N VAL A 2 -5.79 -6.91 1.47
CA VAL A 2 -4.89 -8.06 1.28
C VAL A 2 -3.45 -7.55 1.33
N SER A 3 -2.60 -8.15 2.15
CA SER A 3 -1.20 -7.74 2.30
C SER A 3 -0.26 -8.46 1.34
N LEU A 4 1.00 -7.98 1.24
CA LEU A 4 2.03 -8.66 0.45
C LEU A 4 2.31 -10.08 0.94
N PHE A 5 2.24 -10.31 2.26
CA PHE A 5 2.32 -11.65 2.84
C PHE A 5 1.17 -12.54 2.33
N ASP A 6 -0.07 -12.08 2.46
CA ASP A 6 -1.26 -12.85 2.04
C ASP A 6 -1.22 -13.21 0.54
N VAL A 7 -0.81 -12.27 -0.32
CA VAL A 7 -0.65 -12.54 -1.76
C VAL A 7 0.45 -13.59 -2.01
N ARG A 8 1.52 -13.57 -1.23
CA ARG A 8 2.60 -14.56 -1.38
C ARG A 8 2.12 -15.96 -0.99
N VAL A 9 1.41 -16.09 0.14
CA VAL A 9 0.75 -17.34 0.56
C VAL A 9 -0.15 -17.89 -0.54
N LEU A 10 -0.98 -17.03 -1.13
CA LEU A 10 -1.87 -17.40 -2.23
C LEU A 10 -1.11 -17.89 -3.46
N PHE A 11 -0.05 -17.18 -3.86
CA PHE A 11 0.78 -17.56 -5.01
C PHE A 11 1.49 -18.90 -4.78
N ASP A 12 2.06 -19.12 -3.60
CA ASP A 12 2.73 -20.36 -3.26
C ASP A 12 1.72 -21.53 -3.26
N HIS A 13 0.49 -21.30 -2.80
CA HIS A 13 -0.60 -22.27 -2.92
C HIS A 13 -0.96 -22.57 -4.38
N VAL A 14 -1.03 -21.56 -5.25
CA VAL A 14 -1.26 -21.76 -6.71
C VAL A 14 -0.13 -22.57 -7.33
N ILE A 15 1.13 -22.24 -7.04
CA ILE A 15 2.30 -22.95 -7.59
C ILE A 15 2.27 -24.43 -7.18
N LYS A 16 1.87 -24.72 -5.94
CA LYS A 16 1.71 -26.09 -5.45
C LYS A 16 0.71 -26.91 -6.27
N HIS A 17 -0.41 -26.30 -6.66
CA HIS A 17 -1.44 -26.96 -7.47
C HIS A 17 -1.15 -26.93 -8.98
N TYR A 18 -0.44 -25.92 -9.46
CA TYR A 18 -0.12 -25.71 -10.86
C TYR A 18 1.36 -25.31 -11.03
N PRO A 19 2.30 -26.27 -11.01
CA PRO A 19 3.73 -25.98 -11.03
C PRO A 19 4.20 -25.13 -12.23
N GLY A 20 3.47 -25.14 -13.35
CA GLY A 20 3.76 -24.32 -14.52
C GLY A 20 3.60 -22.80 -14.31
N THR A 21 2.95 -22.35 -13.23
CA THR A 21 2.81 -20.92 -12.93
C THR A 21 4.00 -20.32 -12.18
N ASP A 22 4.95 -21.15 -11.74
CA ASP A 22 6.16 -20.73 -11.02
C ASP A 22 6.93 -19.64 -11.77
N LEU A 23 7.02 -19.77 -13.10
CA LEU A 23 7.68 -18.79 -13.97
C LEU A 23 7.19 -17.35 -13.79
N TYR A 24 5.93 -17.18 -13.34
CA TYR A 24 5.27 -15.88 -13.21
C TYR A 24 5.00 -15.48 -11.76
N LEU A 25 4.72 -16.45 -10.89
CA LEU A 25 4.26 -16.21 -9.52
C LEU A 25 5.35 -16.38 -8.46
N SER A 26 6.49 -16.99 -8.84
CA SER A 26 7.62 -17.20 -7.94
C SER A 26 8.15 -15.86 -7.38
N PRO A 27 8.68 -15.84 -6.13
CA PRO A 27 9.32 -14.65 -5.57
C PRO A 27 10.52 -14.15 -6.39
N THR A 28 11.09 -14.99 -7.24
CA THR A 28 12.23 -14.68 -8.12
C THR A 28 11.83 -14.58 -9.60
N ALA A 29 10.53 -14.58 -9.90
CA ALA A 29 10.03 -14.43 -11.26
C ALA A 29 10.54 -13.10 -11.87
N SER A 30 10.81 -13.09 -13.18
CA SER A 30 11.35 -11.92 -13.89
C SER A 30 10.44 -10.69 -13.87
N LEU A 31 9.18 -10.88 -13.52
CA LEU A 31 8.19 -9.83 -13.31
C LEU A 31 8.44 -9.03 -12.02
N VAL A 32 9.01 -9.69 -10.99
CA VAL A 32 9.31 -9.09 -9.69
C VAL A 32 10.47 -8.11 -9.85
N LYS A 33 10.21 -6.83 -9.60
CA LYS A 33 11.20 -5.75 -9.83
C LYS A 33 12.25 -5.67 -8.72
N PHE A 34 11.83 -5.91 -7.48
CA PHE A 34 12.68 -5.79 -6.30
C PHE A 34 12.51 -7.02 -5.40
N PRO A 35 13.05 -8.18 -5.81
CA PRO A 35 12.84 -9.44 -5.10
C PRO A 35 13.35 -9.40 -3.66
N ASP A 36 14.51 -8.79 -3.41
CA ASP A 36 15.06 -8.65 -2.05
C ASP A 36 14.17 -7.77 -1.15
N PHE A 37 13.53 -6.74 -1.71
CA PHE A 37 12.62 -5.89 -0.97
C PHE A 37 11.33 -6.65 -0.65
N GLU A 38 10.67 -7.24 -1.65
CA GLU A 38 9.42 -7.98 -1.46
C GLU A 38 9.59 -9.16 -0.49
N ASN A 39 10.66 -9.95 -0.66
CA ASN A 39 10.97 -11.05 0.26
C ASN A 39 11.28 -10.55 1.67
N GLY A 40 11.97 -9.41 1.78
CA GLY A 40 12.23 -8.76 3.06
C GLY A 40 10.94 -8.37 3.78
N ILE A 41 9.98 -7.76 3.08
CA ILE A 41 8.66 -7.40 3.64
C ILE A 41 7.88 -8.66 4.06
N VAL A 42 7.81 -9.68 3.21
CA VAL A 42 7.12 -10.94 3.53
C VAL A 42 7.73 -11.59 4.78
N LYS A 43 9.06 -11.62 4.89
CA LYS A 43 9.76 -12.17 6.07
C LYS A 43 9.57 -11.33 7.33
N LEU A 44 9.54 -9.99 7.22
CA LEU A 44 9.21 -9.08 8.32
C LEU A 44 7.78 -9.35 8.83
N MET A 45 6.81 -9.37 7.91
CA MET A 45 5.40 -9.64 8.24
C MET A 45 5.22 -11.04 8.86
N ALA A 46 5.99 -12.03 8.43
CA ALA A 46 5.97 -13.38 8.99
C ALA A 46 6.75 -13.53 10.31
N GLY A 47 7.34 -12.46 10.87
CA GLY A 47 8.17 -12.53 12.07
C GLY A 47 9.47 -13.33 11.91
N LYS A 48 9.94 -13.55 10.68
CA LYS A 48 11.12 -14.36 10.33
C LYS A 48 12.34 -13.47 10.05
N GLU A 49 12.52 -12.39 10.80
CA GLU A 49 13.62 -11.41 10.61
C GLU A 49 15.02 -12.02 10.70
N ASN A 50 15.17 -13.08 11.51
CA ASN A 50 16.41 -13.83 11.65
C ASN A 50 16.81 -14.57 10.37
N THR A 51 15.88 -14.73 9.41
CA THR A 51 16.10 -15.38 8.11
C THR A 51 16.34 -14.39 6.97
N LEU A 52 16.42 -13.09 7.28
CA LEU A 52 16.72 -12.05 6.28
C LEU A 52 18.17 -12.20 5.78
N MET A 53 18.30 -12.34 4.46
CA MET A 53 19.58 -12.29 3.77
C MET A 53 20.15 -10.87 3.79
N SER A 54 21.45 -10.73 3.50
CA SER A 54 22.11 -9.41 3.50
C SER A 54 21.46 -8.41 2.54
N GLY A 55 21.02 -8.85 1.36
CA GLY A 55 20.34 -8.00 0.37
C GLY A 55 18.96 -7.55 0.85
N GLU A 56 18.17 -8.48 1.38
CA GLU A 56 16.83 -8.20 1.94
C GLU A 56 16.93 -7.23 3.12
N ARG A 57 17.86 -7.48 4.05
CA ARG A 57 18.10 -6.61 5.21
C ARG A 57 18.47 -5.19 4.78
N ALA A 58 19.33 -5.04 3.76
CA ALA A 58 19.68 -3.73 3.23
C ALA A 58 18.47 -3.02 2.59
N ALA A 59 17.58 -3.76 1.93
CA ALA A 59 16.39 -3.21 1.29
C ALA A 59 15.32 -2.73 2.29
N VAL A 60 15.15 -3.45 3.42
CA VAL A 60 14.09 -3.14 4.41
C VAL A 60 14.60 -2.40 5.65
N VAL A 61 15.89 -2.03 5.71
CA VAL A 61 16.51 -1.38 6.87
C VAL A 61 15.77 -0.12 7.34
N LYS A 62 15.16 0.64 6.41
CA LYS A 62 14.42 1.87 6.73
C LYS A 62 13.00 1.61 7.27
N LEU A 63 12.49 0.40 7.06
CA LEU A 63 11.17 -0.03 7.50
C LEU A 63 11.22 -0.71 8.86
N GLN A 64 12.41 -1.20 9.27
CA GLN A 64 12.69 -1.69 10.62
C GLN A 64 12.62 -0.53 11.63
N GLN A 65 11.42 -0.22 12.12
CA GLN A 65 11.22 0.71 13.23
C GLN A 65 10.53 -0.01 14.37
N THR A 66 11.33 -0.29 15.41
CA THR A 66 10.90 -0.88 16.68
C THR A 66 9.78 -0.07 17.31
N THR A 67 8.57 -0.63 17.36
CA THR A 67 7.44 -0.12 18.15
C THR A 67 6.93 -1.22 19.08
N ASP A 68 7.07 -1.06 20.39
CA ASP A 68 6.56 -1.99 21.42
C ASP A 68 5.03 -2.16 21.34
N THR A 69 4.61 -3.42 21.15
CA THR A 69 3.42 -4.13 21.71
C THR A 69 2.04 -3.46 21.54
N VAL A 70 0.98 -4.15 21.07
CA VAL A 70 0.01 -4.94 21.87
C VAL A 70 -0.76 -5.89 20.95
N ALA A 71 -0.90 -7.15 21.39
CA ALA A 71 -1.67 -8.20 20.73
C ALA A 71 -3.18 -7.94 20.85
N THR A 72 -3.91 -8.12 19.76
CA THR A 72 -5.37 -8.27 19.79
C THR A 72 -5.72 -9.57 19.05
N ASN A 73 -6.13 -10.58 19.80
CA ASN A 73 -6.70 -11.81 19.24
C ASN A 73 -8.14 -11.54 18.84
N LEU A 74 -8.46 -11.74 17.57
CA LEU A 74 -9.84 -11.96 17.13
C LEU A 74 -9.85 -13.30 16.39
N GLN A 75 -10.39 -14.31 17.06
CA GLN A 75 -10.85 -15.54 16.44
C GLN A 75 -12.18 -15.23 15.77
N GLU A 76 -12.32 -15.54 14.49
CA GLU A 76 -13.65 -15.70 13.89
C GLU A 76 -13.93 -17.20 13.73
N GLU A 77 -15.05 -17.62 14.32
CA GLU A 77 -15.57 -18.98 14.29
C GLU A 77 -16.08 -19.38 12.91
N GLY A 78 -15.99 -20.68 12.65
CA GLY A 78 -16.25 -21.29 11.35
C GLY A 78 -17.67 -21.15 10.81
N GLY A 79 -17.73 -21.01 9.48
CA GLY A 79 -18.90 -21.33 8.67
C GLY A 79 -18.60 -22.53 7.77
N ASP A 80 -19.40 -23.58 7.90
CA ASP A 80 -19.44 -24.72 6.99
C ASP A 80 -20.03 -24.29 5.64
N GLY A 81 -19.20 -24.27 4.61
CA GLY A 81 -19.60 -24.00 3.23
C GLY A 81 -18.37 -23.80 2.35
N HIS A 82 -18.08 -24.76 1.48
CA HIS A 82 -17.02 -24.75 0.45
C HIS A 82 -15.98 -23.62 0.59
N GLN A 83 -14.99 -23.82 1.46
CA GLN A 83 -13.90 -22.85 1.66
C GLN A 83 -13.25 -22.53 0.32
N SER A 84 -13.13 -21.23 0.02
CA SER A 84 -12.46 -20.78 -1.20
C SER A 84 -10.97 -21.19 -1.16
N PHE A 85 -10.35 -21.38 -2.32
CA PHE A 85 -8.91 -21.66 -2.43
C PHE A 85 -8.06 -20.67 -1.62
N ALA A 86 -8.49 -19.41 -1.58
CA ALA A 86 -7.82 -18.37 -0.80
C ALA A 86 -7.96 -18.56 0.72
N GLU A 87 -9.12 -19.02 1.16
CA GLU A 87 -9.45 -19.20 2.57
C GLU A 87 -8.72 -20.43 3.17
N VAL A 88 -8.57 -21.49 2.37
CA VAL A 88 -7.76 -22.67 2.72
C VAL A 88 -6.28 -22.30 2.85
N ALA A 89 -5.76 -21.46 1.94
CA ALA A 89 -4.36 -21.05 1.96
C ALA A 89 -4.05 -20.13 3.16
N LEU A 90 -4.90 -19.13 3.39
CA LEU A 90 -4.69 -18.13 4.45
C LEU A 90 -4.86 -18.70 5.86
N SER A 91 -5.82 -19.61 6.07
CA SER A 91 -6.04 -20.26 7.37
C SER A 91 -4.90 -21.20 7.80
N GLN A 92 -4.10 -21.71 6.85
CA GLN A 92 -2.96 -22.59 7.15
C GLN A 92 -1.70 -21.82 7.59
N GLU A 93 -1.60 -20.53 7.26
CA GLU A 93 -0.40 -19.71 7.48
C GLU A 93 -0.66 -18.49 8.35
N GLU A 94 -1.69 -18.52 9.20
CA GLU A 94 -1.87 -17.49 10.24
C GLU A 94 -0.67 -17.48 11.18
N VAL A 95 0.28 -16.57 10.89
CA VAL A 95 1.44 -16.33 11.73
C VAL A 95 1.09 -15.22 12.72
N THR A 96 1.16 -15.58 14.00
CA THR A 96 1.09 -14.65 15.13
C THR A 96 2.44 -13.91 15.26
N SER A 97 2.66 -12.84 14.51
CA SER A 97 3.85 -12.00 14.70
C SER A 97 3.49 -10.63 15.26
N SER A 98 4.11 -10.36 16.40
CA SER A 98 4.06 -9.10 17.15
C SER A 98 5.13 -8.14 16.63
N ARG A 99 4.91 -7.46 15.49
CA ARG A 99 5.45 -6.12 15.14
C ARG A 99 5.47 -5.86 13.64
N GLU A 100 5.32 -4.58 13.31
CA GLU A 100 5.23 -3.92 12.00
C GLU A 100 3.98 -4.27 11.19
N ASP A 101 2.95 -3.44 11.34
CA ASP A 101 1.77 -3.48 10.46
C ASP A 101 2.12 -2.92 9.08
N LEU A 102 2.89 -3.68 8.29
CA LEU A 102 3.25 -3.34 6.91
C LEU A 102 2.08 -3.59 5.93
N LYS A 103 0.86 -3.82 6.43
CA LYS A 103 -0.35 -4.00 5.62
C LYS A 103 -0.69 -2.79 4.77
N TRP A 104 -0.14 -1.61 5.07
CA TRP A 104 -0.30 -0.41 4.25
C TRP A 104 0.50 -0.46 2.93
N ILE A 105 1.50 -1.34 2.82
CA ILE A 105 2.24 -1.57 1.58
C ILE A 105 1.34 -2.42 0.67
N PRO A 106 0.86 -1.89 -0.46
CA PRO A 106 -0.01 -2.65 -1.34
C PRO A 106 0.78 -3.82 -1.97
N PRO A 107 0.17 -5.01 -2.08
CA PRO A 107 0.83 -6.19 -2.65
C PRO A 107 1.03 -6.10 -4.16
N THR A 108 0.25 -5.25 -4.84
CA THR A 108 0.26 -5.12 -6.29
C THR A 108 0.13 -3.65 -6.70
N SER A 109 0.53 -3.34 -7.92
CA SER A 109 0.42 -1.99 -8.50
C SER A 109 -1.03 -1.62 -8.90
N ASN A 110 -2.04 -2.39 -8.47
CA ASN A 110 -3.43 -2.21 -8.88
C ASN A 110 -3.97 -0.81 -8.59
N ASP A 111 -3.58 -0.20 -7.47
CA ASP A 111 -4.03 1.15 -7.10
C ASP A 111 -3.44 2.21 -8.05
N VAL A 112 -2.18 2.02 -8.45
CA VAL A 112 -1.50 2.88 -9.42
C VAL A 112 -2.10 2.71 -10.82
N GLU A 113 -2.39 1.48 -11.23
CA GLU A 113 -3.05 1.20 -12.51
C GLU A 113 -4.46 1.79 -12.57
N ARG A 114 -5.24 1.67 -11.49
CA ARG A 114 -6.56 2.30 -11.37
C ARG A 114 -6.46 3.82 -11.40
N LEU A 115 -5.45 4.40 -10.73
CA LEU A 115 -5.17 5.83 -10.78
C LEU A 115 -4.91 6.30 -12.21
N PHE A 116 -4.01 5.64 -12.94
CA PHE A 116 -3.69 6.01 -14.33
C PHE A 116 -4.84 5.73 -15.30
N SER A 117 -5.63 4.67 -15.08
CA SER A 117 -6.85 4.43 -15.85
C SER A 117 -7.85 5.57 -15.72
N ARG A 118 -8.03 6.07 -14.49
CA ARG A 118 -8.87 7.25 -14.22
C ARG A 118 -8.24 8.53 -14.77
N GLY A 119 -6.93 8.65 -14.69
CA GLY A 119 -6.14 9.69 -15.33
C GLY A 119 -6.38 9.78 -16.83
N GLY A 120 -6.46 8.65 -17.51
CA GLY A 120 -6.79 8.59 -18.94
C GLY A 120 -8.18 9.17 -19.27
N ILE A 121 -9.16 9.01 -18.38
CA ILE A 121 -10.50 9.60 -18.53
C ILE A 121 -10.45 11.12 -18.31
N VAL A 122 -9.75 11.56 -17.26
CA VAL A 122 -9.59 12.99 -16.94
C VAL A 122 -8.82 13.72 -18.04
N PHE A 123 -7.78 13.08 -18.59
CA PHE A 123 -6.97 13.55 -19.71
C PHE A 123 -7.50 13.10 -21.08
N SER A 124 -8.82 13.10 -21.25
CA SER A 124 -9.45 12.76 -22.53
C SER A 124 -9.19 13.84 -23.60
N ARG A 125 -9.54 13.56 -24.86
CA ARG A 125 -9.31 14.46 -26.01
C ARG A 125 -9.84 15.89 -25.79
N LEU A 126 -10.95 16.03 -25.06
CA LEU A 126 -11.57 17.33 -24.76
C LEU A 126 -10.83 18.12 -23.68
N HIS A 127 -10.04 17.44 -22.84
CA HIS A 127 -9.33 18.03 -21.70
C HIS A 127 -7.81 18.03 -21.91
N ARG A 128 -7.34 17.74 -23.13
CA ARG A 128 -5.91 17.67 -23.47
C ARG A 128 -5.20 19.03 -23.39
N SER A 129 -5.95 20.13 -23.28
CA SER A 129 -5.44 21.47 -23.04
C SER A 129 -5.22 21.79 -21.55
N LEU A 130 -5.56 20.87 -20.62
CA LEU A 130 -5.28 21.06 -19.20
C LEU A 130 -3.77 21.20 -18.97
N ASN A 131 -3.39 22.19 -18.17
CA ASN A 131 -2.02 22.32 -17.69
C ASN A 131 -1.65 21.07 -16.86
N PRO A 132 -0.45 20.49 -17.02
CA PRO A 132 0.00 19.34 -16.25
C PRO A 132 -0.19 19.47 -14.73
N MET A 133 0.05 20.65 -14.16
CA MET A 133 -0.13 20.93 -12.73
C MET A 133 -1.60 20.82 -12.30
N THR A 134 -2.50 21.30 -13.16
CA THR A 134 -3.96 21.21 -12.92
C THR A 134 -4.42 19.76 -13.00
N LEU A 135 -3.91 19.00 -13.97
CA LEU A 135 -4.20 17.57 -14.10
C LEU A 135 -3.76 16.80 -12.85
N GLU A 136 -2.52 17.00 -12.40
CA GLU A 136 -1.98 16.37 -11.20
C GLU A 136 -2.81 16.69 -9.96
N THR A 137 -3.18 17.96 -9.78
CA THR A 137 -4.03 18.40 -8.66
C THR A 137 -5.39 17.70 -8.66
N ILE A 138 -6.03 17.59 -9.83
CA ILE A 138 -7.33 16.90 -9.96
C ILE A 138 -7.18 15.42 -9.58
N LEU A 139 -6.15 14.75 -10.10
CA LEU A 139 -5.92 13.33 -9.81
C LEU A 139 -5.60 13.09 -8.33
N PHE A 140 -4.79 13.94 -7.73
CA PHE A 140 -4.45 13.88 -6.32
C PHE A 140 -5.70 14.00 -5.43
N LEU A 141 -6.56 15.00 -5.69
CA LEU A 141 -7.80 15.20 -4.95
C LEU A 141 -8.79 14.05 -5.18
N GLN A 142 -8.89 13.55 -6.41
CA GLN A 142 -9.82 12.45 -6.73
C GLN A 142 -9.40 11.12 -6.11
N PHE A 143 -8.09 10.84 -6.04
CA PHE A 143 -7.56 9.65 -5.39
C PHE A 143 -7.77 9.71 -3.88
N ASN A 144 -7.46 10.84 -3.25
CA ASN A 144 -7.53 11.04 -1.81
C ASN A 144 -8.92 11.53 -1.34
N ARG A 145 -10.00 11.16 -2.04
CA ARG A 145 -11.35 11.69 -1.77
C ARG A 145 -11.85 11.41 -0.35
N SER A 146 -11.36 10.36 0.31
CA SER A 146 -11.65 10.04 1.70
C SER A 146 -10.99 10.97 2.71
N LEU A 147 -9.90 11.66 2.32
CA LEU A 147 -9.11 12.52 3.21
C LEU A 147 -9.60 13.97 3.25
N TRP A 148 -10.61 14.32 2.44
CA TRP A 148 -11.15 15.67 2.42
C TRP A 148 -12.64 15.66 2.11
N ASP A 149 -13.34 16.63 2.69
CA ASP A 149 -14.77 16.86 2.49
C ASP A 149 -15.03 18.36 2.28
N ALA A 150 -16.31 18.74 2.17
CA ALA A 150 -16.65 20.14 1.95
C ALA A 150 -16.22 21.05 3.13
N SER A 151 -16.16 20.50 4.35
CA SER A 151 -15.74 21.24 5.54
C SER A 151 -14.24 21.56 5.52
N ALA A 152 -13.39 20.55 5.22
CA ALA A 152 -11.95 20.75 5.07
C ALA A 152 -11.60 21.77 3.97
N VAL A 153 -12.36 21.77 2.87
CA VAL A 153 -12.19 22.75 1.79
C VAL A 153 -12.59 24.16 2.25
N ALA A 154 -13.69 24.29 3.00
CA ALA A 154 -14.12 25.58 3.54
C ALA A 154 -13.10 26.17 4.52
N GLU A 155 -12.53 25.33 5.40
CA GLU A 155 -11.45 25.72 6.30
C GLU A 155 -10.20 26.18 5.55
N ALA A 156 -9.76 25.42 4.54
CA ALA A 156 -8.62 25.80 3.71
C ALA A 156 -8.83 27.16 3.03
N ILE A 157 -10.02 27.43 2.49
CA ILE A 157 -10.38 28.71 1.89
C ILE A 157 -10.30 29.84 2.93
N ASN A 158 -10.81 29.61 4.14
CA ASN A 158 -10.78 30.59 5.23
C ASN A 158 -9.34 30.88 5.70
N LEU A 159 -8.47 29.87 5.76
CA LEU A 159 -7.05 30.04 6.07
C LEU A 159 -6.33 30.87 5.01
N ILE A 160 -6.63 30.67 3.72
CA ILE A 160 -6.08 31.48 2.64
C ILE A 160 -6.54 32.94 2.76
N LYS A 161 -7.83 33.17 3.04
CA LYS A 161 -8.37 34.52 3.29
C LYS A 161 -7.67 35.19 4.47
N LYS A 162 -7.52 34.48 5.60
CA LYS A 162 -6.83 34.97 6.81
C LYS A 162 -5.35 35.28 6.56
N LYS A 163 -4.66 34.47 5.76
CA LYS A 163 -3.26 34.75 5.33
C LYS A 163 -3.19 36.00 4.46
N LYS A 164 -4.15 36.22 3.56
CA LYS A 164 -4.21 37.41 2.70
C LYS A 164 -4.51 38.70 3.46
N THR A 165 -5.22 38.61 4.58
CA THR A 165 -5.57 39.76 5.44
C THR A 165 -4.53 40.10 6.51
N ARG A 166 -3.47 39.28 6.71
CA ARG A 166 -2.33 39.65 7.56
C ARG A 166 -1.31 40.41 6.71
N PRO A 167 -1.12 41.73 6.90
CA PRO A 167 -0.12 42.50 6.15
C PRO A 167 1.30 42.05 6.53
N ARG A 168 2.25 42.22 5.59
CA ARG A 168 3.71 42.07 5.82
C ARG A 168 4.21 43.16 6.77
N GLU A 169 3.89 43.08 8.06
CA GLU A 169 4.40 44.03 9.06
C GLU A 169 5.41 43.42 10.04
N GLU A 170 5.67 42.10 9.98
CA GLU A 170 6.61 41.43 10.90
C GLU A 170 7.95 41.03 10.28
N GLU A 171 8.26 41.45 9.04
CA GLU A 171 9.55 41.11 8.38
C GLU A 171 10.59 42.25 8.40
N ASN A 172 10.24 43.44 8.93
CA ASN A 172 11.13 44.61 9.01
C ASN A 172 11.30 45.14 10.45
N ALA A 173 11.43 44.25 11.43
CA ALA A 173 11.83 44.62 12.79
C ALA A 173 12.96 43.71 13.27
N ASN A 174 14.13 43.87 12.65
CA ASN A 174 15.42 43.49 13.25
C ASN A 174 16.51 44.42 12.71
#